data_AF-A0A6M1M1J9-F1
#
_entry.id   AF-A0A6M1M1J9-F1
#
_cell.length_a   1.000
_cell.length_b   1.000
_cell.length_c   1.000
_cell.angle_alpha   90.00
_cell.angle_beta   90.00
_cell.angle_gamma   90.00
#
_symmetry.space_group_name_H-M   'P 1'
#
loop_
_entity.id
_entity.type
_entity.pdbx_description
1 polymer ?
#
loop_
_entity_poly.entity_id
_entity_poly.type
_entity_poly.pdbx_seq_one_letter_code
_entity_poly.pdbx_strand_id
1 'polypeptide(L)'
;MTWTDATSLRAGFAIGDHVTDGTIVSFGPFRFGGRTYFSGGVDLASAGSNRDTALALTLDDNFVTTVDAGTGVALAAFRPGYGTTYQRQRVVNRGAHALLVYPPSGARIERGATEAAVSIPPGGQGTFACITAVQCWQMP
;
A
#
# COMPACT_ATOMS: atom_id res chain seq x y z
N MET A 1 46.63 -13.83 -1.12
CA MET A 1 45.34 -14.29 -1.66
C MET A 1 44.73 -13.11 -2.42
N THR A 2 44.70 -13.19 -3.75
CA THR A 2 44.38 -12.09 -4.68
C THR A 2 43.23 -12.52 -5.59
N TRP A 3 42.22 -11.66 -5.75
CA TRP A 3 41.05 -11.89 -6.60
C TRP A 3 41.28 -11.36 -8.03
N THR A 4 40.77 -12.08 -9.04
CA THR A 4 40.89 -11.79 -10.49
C THR A 4 39.54 -11.32 -11.06
N ASP A 5 39.58 -10.35 -11.98
CA ASP A 5 38.45 -9.70 -12.65
C ASP A 5 37.50 -10.63 -13.42
N ALA A 6 36.21 -10.31 -13.38
CA ALA A 6 35.17 -10.95 -14.18
C ALA A 6 35.22 -10.49 -15.64
N THR A 7 35.37 -11.45 -16.55
CA THR A 7 35.20 -11.30 -18.01
C THR A 7 33.74 -10.99 -18.33
N SER A 8 33.52 -9.98 -19.19
CA SER A 8 32.20 -9.46 -19.52
C SER A 8 31.37 -10.42 -20.41
N LEU A 9 30.79 -11.44 -19.81
CA LEU A 9 29.33 -11.43 -19.81
C LEU A 9 29.00 -10.46 -18.70
N ARG A 10 28.62 -9.21 -19.02
CA ARG A 10 28.34 -8.24 -17.95
C ARG A 10 27.30 -8.88 -17.03
N ALA A 11 27.73 -9.23 -15.83
CA ALA A 11 26.99 -10.07 -14.91
C ALA A 11 25.84 -9.24 -14.33
N GLY A 12 24.75 -9.14 -15.11
CA GLY A 12 23.56 -8.40 -14.76
C GLY A 12 23.40 -7.07 -15.49
N PHE A 13 22.13 -6.66 -15.60
CA PHE A 13 21.71 -5.32 -15.99
C PHE A 13 22.31 -4.28 -15.03
N ALA A 14 22.88 -3.21 -15.59
CA ALA A 14 23.31 -2.05 -14.81
C ALA A 14 22.11 -1.15 -14.47
N ILE A 15 22.24 -0.34 -13.42
CA ILE A 15 21.28 0.73 -13.14
C ILE A 15 21.30 1.69 -14.34
N GLY A 16 20.15 1.81 -15.03
CA GLY A 16 19.99 2.67 -16.21
C GLY A 16 19.87 1.92 -17.55
N ASP A 17 19.97 0.60 -17.58
CA ASP A 17 19.78 -0.20 -18.81
C ASP A 17 18.27 -0.40 -19.13
N HIS A 18 17.88 -0.24 -20.40
CA HIS A 18 16.51 -0.40 -20.88
C HIS A 18 16.34 -1.64 -21.78
N VAL A 19 15.29 -2.42 -21.53
CA VAL A 19 14.88 -3.55 -22.40
C VAL A 19 13.86 -3.04 -23.41
N THR A 20 14.22 -3.04 -24.70
CA THR A 20 13.37 -2.47 -25.76
C THR A 20 12.68 -3.50 -26.64
N ASP A 21 13.24 -4.71 -26.78
CA ASP A 21 12.57 -5.86 -27.42
C ASP A 21 13.20 -7.17 -26.90
N GLY A 22 12.39 -8.02 -26.26
CA GLY A 22 12.81 -9.31 -25.71
C GLY A 22 12.05 -9.74 -24.44
N THR A 23 12.15 -11.03 -24.09
CA THR A 23 11.61 -11.59 -22.84
C THR A 23 12.77 -11.95 -21.92
N ILE A 24 12.69 -11.57 -20.64
CA ILE A 24 13.73 -11.93 -19.68
C ILE A 24 13.51 -13.38 -19.24
N VAL A 25 14.21 -14.30 -19.90
CA VAL A 25 13.98 -15.75 -19.77
C VAL A 25 14.72 -16.39 -18.58
N SER A 26 15.79 -15.78 -18.06
CA SER A 26 16.36 -16.00 -16.72
C SER A 26 17.38 -14.89 -16.36
N PHE A 27 17.49 -14.55 -15.08
CA PHE A 27 18.46 -13.55 -14.54
C PHE A 27 18.93 -14.01 -13.17
N GLY A 28 20.12 -13.58 -12.73
CA GLY A 28 20.47 -13.55 -11.30
C GLY A 28 19.51 -12.63 -10.53
N PRO A 29 19.72 -12.32 -9.23
CA PRO A 29 18.76 -11.52 -8.48
C PRO A 29 18.52 -10.13 -9.11
N PHE A 30 17.24 -9.81 -9.30
CA PHE A 30 16.69 -8.70 -10.09
C PHE A 30 16.75 -7.33 -9.39
N ARG A 31 16.83 -6.22 -10.16
CA ARG A 31 16.83 -4.85 -9.61
C ARG A 31 15.84 -3.94 -10.36
N PHE A 32 15.06 -3.15 -9.62
CA PHE A 32 14.06 -2.21 -10.14
C PHE A 32 14.58 -0.75 -10.07
N GLY A 33 14.38 0.03 -11.15
CA GLY A 33 14.77 1.45 -11.24
C GLY A 33 13.78 2.45 -10.64
N GLY A 34 12.74 1.96 -9.97
CA GLY A 34 11.69 2.75 -9.35
C GLY A 34 10.90 1.92 -8.35
N ARG A 35 10.01 2.56 -7.58
CA ARG A 35 9.31 1.89 -6.48
C ARG A 35 8.19 1.02 -7.04
N THR A 36 8.40 -0.29 -7.06
CA THR A 36 7.36 -1.28 -7.35
C THR A 36 6.59 -1.65 -6.08
N TYR A 37 5.29 -1.40 -6.07
CA TYR A 37 4.40 -1.78 -4.99
C TYR A 37 3.66 -3.06 -5.41
N PHE A 38 4.11 -4.21 -4.90
CA PHE A 38 3.47 -5.52 -5.14
C PHE A 38 2.96 -6.12 -3.83
N SER A 39 2.59 -5.27 -2.88
CA SER A 39 2.13 -5.71 -1.56
C SER A 39 0.60 -5.71 -1.54
N GLY A 40 0.02 -6.90 -1.51
CA GLY A 40 -1.43 -7.12 -1.61
C GLY A 40 -1.92 -8.07 -0.53
N GLY A 41 -2.86 -7.62 0.29
CA GLY A 41 -3.57 -8.44 1.27
C GLY A 41 -4.87 -8.94 0.65
N VAL A 42 -5.01 -10.26 0.55
CA VAL A 42 -6.27 -10.90 0.19
C VAL A 42 -6.92 -11.48 1.44
N ASP A 43 -8.24 -11.57 1.42
CA ASP A 43 -9.04 -12.17 2.49
C ASP A 43 -8.87 -11.53 3.88
N LEU A 44 -8.71 -10.22 3.94
CA LEU A 44 -8.64 -9.50 5.21
C LEU A 44 -10.01 -9.51 5.91
N ALA A 45 -9.98 -9.65 7.23
CA ALA A 45 -11.14 -9.48 8.10
C ALA A 45 -11.04 -8.15 8.83
N SER A 46 -12.02 -7.26 8.66
CA SER A 46 -12.06 -6.04 9.46
C SER A 46 -12.25 -6.35 10.94
N ALA A 47 -11.74 -5.47 11.77
CA ALA A 47 -11.82 -5.58 13.23
C ALA A 47 -12.09 -4.19 13.81
N GLY A 48 -12.54 -4.14 15.06
CA GLY A 48 -12.67 -2.89 15.83
C GLY A 48 -13.69 -1.88 15.29
N SER A 49 -14.31 -1.12 16.20
CA SER A 49 -15.31 -0.10 15.86
C SER A 49 -14.79 1.33 16.03
N ASN A 50 -13.47 1.47 16.22
CA ASN A 50 -12.78 2.74 16.34
C ASN A 50 -11.36 2.61 15.77
N ARG A 51 -10.69 3.74 15.53
CA ARG A 51 -9.35 3.76 14.92
C ARG A 51 -8.32 2.93 15.67
N ASP A 52 -8.30 2.96 17.01
CA ASP A 52 -7.31 2.26 17.83
C ASP A 52 -7.44 0.73 17.77
N THR A 53 -8.66 0.23 17.55
CA THR A 53 -8.97 -1.21 17.50
C THR A 53 -9.17 -1.74 16.09
N ALA A 54 -9.20 -0.86 15.09
CA ALA A 54 -9.36 -1.23 13.69
C ALA A 54 -8.17 -2.05 13.19
N LEU A 55 -8.41 -2.94 12.21
CA LEU A 55 -7.32 -3.70 11.61
C LEU A 55 -6.32 -2.76 10.93
N ALA A 56 -5.09 -2.70 11.42
CA ALA A 56 -4.04 -1.87 10.84
C ALA A 56 -3.57 -2.44 9.49
N LEU A 57 -3.69 -1.64 8.42
CA LEU A 57 -3.22 -2.02 7.10
C LEU A 57 -1.73 -1.75 6.95
N THR A 58 -1.02 -2.71 6.36
CA THR A 58 0.43 -2.62 6.09
C THR A 58 0.78 -2.71 4.61
N LEU A 59 -0.20 -3.06 3.77
CA LEU A 59 -0.06 -3.32 2.35
C LEU A 59 -0.70 -2.19 1.54
N ASP A 60 -0.33 -2.11 0.26
CA ASP A 60 -0.82 -1.06 -0.64
C ASP A 60 -2.21 -1.40 -1.18
N ASP A 61 -2.45 -2.66 -1.57
CA ASP A 61 -3.77 -3.13 -1.98
C ASP A 61 -4.36 -4.06 -0.90
N ASN A 62 -5.56 -3.75 -0.42
CA ASN A 62 -6.18 -4.46 0.70
C ASN A 62 -7.59 -4.87 0.32
N PHE A 63 -7.80 -6.16 0.13
CA PHE A 63 -9.11 -6.76 -0.15
C PHE A 63 -9.69 -7.32 1.14
N VAL A 64 -10.73 -6.65 1.65
CA VAL A 64 -11.41 -7.04 2.87
C VAL A 64 -12.64 -7.85 2.49
N THR A 65 -12.61 -9.16 2.72
CA THR A 65 -13.69 -10.08 2.34
C THR A 65 -14.62 -10.38 3.50
N THR A 66 -14.12 -10.28 4.74
CA THR A 66 -14.95 -10.41 5.93
C THR A 66 -15.11 -9.04 6.58
N VAL A 67 -16.34 -8.53 6.58
CA VAL A 67 -16.65 -7.25 7.21
C VAL A 67 -17.81 -7.43 8.16
N ASP A 68 -17.54 -7.39 9.46
CA ASP A 68 -18.58 -7.39 10.50
C ASP A 68 -19.20 -6.00 10.63
N ALA A 69 -20.48 -5.95 11.01
CA ALA A 69 -21.21 -4.70 11.13
C ALA A 69 -20.53 -3.70 12.09
N GLY A 70 -20.25 -2.50 11.59
CA GLY A 70 -19.62 -1.43 12.37
C GLY A 70 -18.12 -1.61 12.59
N THR A 71 -17.47 -2.52 11.87
CA THR A 71 -16.02 -2.74 11.97
C THR A 71 -15.23 -2.07 10.84
N GLY A 72 -13.91 -1.97 11.01
CA GLY A 72 -13.08 -1.24 10.06
C GLY A 72 -11.64 -1.66 9.91
N VAL A 73 -10.93 -0.83 9.15
CA VAL A 73 -9.50 -0.90 8.90
C VAL A 73 -8.87 0.47 9.16
N ALA A 74 -7.63 0.50 9.62
CA ALA A 74 -6.86 1.72 9.84
C ALA A 74 -5.75 1.84 8.79
N LEU A 75 -5.68 3.00 8.12
CA LEU A 75 -4.64 3.31 7.16
C LEU A 75 -3.27 3.37 7.85
N ALA A 76 -2.22 2.98 7.11
CA ALA A 76 -0.85 3.14 7.52
C ALA A 76 -0.48 4.63 7.59
N ALA A 77 0.20 5.02 8.66
CA ALA A 77 0.79 6.35 8.76
C ALA A 77 1.79 6.58 7.62
N PHE A 78 1.79 7.79 7.07
CA PHE A 78 2.84 8.22 6.15
C PHE A 78 4.20 8.17 6.85
N ARG A 79 5.14 7.40 6.29
CA ARG A 79 6.53 7.32 6.72
C ARG A 79 7.43 7.89 5.61
N PRO A 80 7.96 9.11 5.76
CA PRO A 80 8.86 9.67 4.76
C PRO A 80 10.11 8.80 4.59
N GLY A 81 10.51 8.52 3.35
CA GLY A 81 11.70 7.73 3.04
C GLY A 81 11.81 7.38 1.55
N TYR A 82 13.03 7.16 1.05
CA TYR A 82 13.35 6.67 -0.31
C TYR A 82 12.45 7.22 -1.45
N GLY A 83 12.36 8.56 -1.57
CA GLY A 83 11.60 9.20 -2.66
C GLY A 83 10.08 9.12 -2.54
N THR A 84 9.55 8.71 -1.38
CA THR A 84 8.12 8.59 -1.14
C THR A 84 7.54 9.93 -0.68
N THR A 85 6.76 10.57 -1.55
CA THR A 85 6.08 11.83 -1.25
C THR A 85 4.72 11.62 -0.56
N TYR A 86 4.16 10.41 -0.65
CA TYR A 86 2.89 10.05 -0.02
C TYR A 86 2.78 8.53 0.16
N GLN A 87 1.96 8.08 1.11
CA GLN A 87 1.61 6.68 1.31
C GLN A 87 0.24 6.43 0.68
N ARG A 88 0.17 5.59 -0.36
CA ARG A 88 -1.07 5.24 -1.04
C ARG A 88 -1.54 3.86 -0.61
N GLN A 89 -2.81 3.73 -0.23
CA GLN A 89 -3.44 2.44 0.04
C GLN A 89 -4.82 2.38 -0.62
N ARG A 90 -5.04 1.34 -1.39
CA ARG A 90 -6.35 0.96 -1.91
C ARG A 90 -7.00 -0.01 -0.94
N VAL A 91 -8.26 0.27 -0.63
CA VAL A 91 -9.10 -0.57 0.20
C VAL A 91 -10.32 -0.97 -0.61
N VAL A 92 -10.57 -2.27 -0.71
CA VAL A 92 -11.71 -2.84 -1.43
C VAL A 92 -12.57 -3.60 -0.44
N ASN A 93 -13.85 -3.23 -0.36
CA ASN A 93 -14.83 -3.91 0.46
C ASN A 93 -15.52 -5.00 -0.37
N ARG A 94 -15.27 -6.26 -0.05
CA ARG A 94 -15.95 -7.44 -0.60
C ARG A 94 -16.85 -8.13 0.43
N GLY A 95 -16.97 -7.57 1.64
CA GLY A 95 -17.87 -8.08 2.67
C GLY A 95 -19.32 -7.65 2.47
N ALA A 96 -20.19 -8.15 3.34
CA ALA A 96 -21.64 -7.91 3.30
C ALA A 96 -22.06 -6.57 3.95
N HIS A 97 -21.20 -5.97 4.78
CA HIS A 97 -21.48 -4.74 5.52
C HIS A 97 -20.62 -3.57 5.06
N ALA A 98 -21.04 -2.36 5.41
CA ALA A 98 -20.27 -1.15 5.14
C ALA A 98 -18.97 -1.18 5.97
N LEU A 99 -17.83 -1.00 5.29
CA LEU A 99 -16.51 -1.02 5.90
C LEU A 99 -16.13 0.39 6.34
N LEU A 100 -15.70 0.53 7.60
CA LEU A 100 -15.15 1.79 8.10
C LEU A 100 -13.65 1.88 7.81
N VAL A 101 -13.19 2.95 7.18
CA VAL A 101 -11.77 3.23 6.94
C VAL A 101 -11.36 4.41 7.81
N TYR A 102 -10.48 4.14 8.78
CA TYR A 102 -9.96 5.14 9.70
C TYR A 102 -8.63 5.71 9.21
N PRO A 103 -8.36 7.01 9.43
CA PRO A 103 -7.05 7.58 9.19
C PRO A 103 -6.01 7.03 10.18
N PRO A 104 -4.71 7.30 9.95
CA PRO A 104 -3.67 7.10 10.94
C PRO A 104 -3.94 7.90 12.24
N SER A 105 -3.28 7.52 13.33
CA SER A 105 -3.43 8.22 14.62
C SER A 105 -3.00 9.70 14.53
N GLY A 106 -3.86 10.59 15.02
CA GLY A 106 -3.75 12.04 14.95
C GLY A 106 -4.11 12.65 13.60
N ALA A 107 -4.60 11.85 12.64
CA ALA A 107 -4.84 12.27 11.27
C ALA A 107 -6.33 12.40 10.93
N ARG A 108 -6.58 13.00 9.78
CA ARG A 108 -7.93 13.10 9.19
C ARG A 108 -7.91 12.71 7.72
N ILE A 109 -9.04 12.21 7.25
CA ILE A 109 -9.32 12.00 5.84
C ILE A 109 -10.10 13.22 5.34
N GLU A 110 -9.69 13.80 4.21
CA GLU A 110 -10.28 15.03 3.66
C GLU A 110 -10.26 16.19 4.69
N ARG A 111 -11.40 16.90 4.79
CA ARG A 111 -11.70 17.92 5.80
C ARG A 111 -12.56 17.35 6.94
N GLY A 112 -12.55 16.02 7.13
CA GLY A 112 -13.26 15.36 8.23
C GLY A 112 -12.67 15.70 9.60
N ALA A 113 -13.35 15.22 10.65
CA ALA A 113 -12.81 15.27 12.00
C ALA A 113 -11.61 14.33 12.17
N THR A 114 -10.72 14.65 13.10
CA THR A 114 -9.58 13.79 13.46
C THR A 114 -10.08 12.41 13.89
N GLU A 115 -9.41 11.35 13.44
CA GLU A 115 -9.79 9.94 13.71
C GLU A 115 -11.16 9.51 13.17
N ALA A 116 -11.86 10.35 12.41
CA ALA A 116 -13.17 10.00 11.87
C ALA A 116 -13.04 9.04 10.69
N ALA A 117 -13.84 7.98 10.70
CA ALA A 117 -13.90 7.01 9.61
C ALA A 117 -14.65 7.57 8.40
N VAL A 118 -14.24 7.09 7.22
CA VAL A 118 -15.01 7.13 5.99
C VAL A 118 -15.62 5.76 5.76
N SER A 119 -16.87 5.70 5.29
CA SER A 119 -17.55 4.43 5.02
C SER A 119 -17.43 4.05 3.55
N ILE A 120 -17.02 2.81 3.29
CA ILE A 120 -17.05 2.18 1.97
C ILE A 120 -18.23 1.20 1.93
N PRO A 121 -19.23 1.40 1.06
CA PRO A 121 -20.36 0.48 0.95
C PRO A 121 -19.91 -0.93 0.50
N PRO A 122 -20.71 -1.97 0.76
CA PRO A 122 -20.45 -3.32 0.25
C PRO A 122 -20.18 -3.33 -1.27
N GLY A 123 -19.15 -4.04 -1.71
CA GLY A 123 -18.73 -4.08 -3.12
C GLY A 123 -17.98 -2.83 -3.61
N GLY A 124 -17.89 -1.78 -2.79
CA GLY A 124 -17.20 -0.54 -3.09
C GLY A 124 -15.68 -0.60 -2.86
N GLN A 125 -15.01 0.48 -3.23
CA GLN A 125 -13.59 0.68 -2.98
C GLN A 125 -13.24 2.15 -2.80
N GLY A 126 -12.13 2.41 -2.13
CA GLY A 126 -11.55 3.73 -1.97
C GLY A 126 -10.03 3.66 -2.07
N THR A 127 -9.42 4.65 -2.72
CA THR A 127 -7.97 4.82 -2.73
C THR A 127 -7.63 6.01 -1.88
N PHE A 128 -6.77 5.83 -0.90
CA PHE A 128 -6.38 6.87 0.05
C PHE A 128 -4.90 7.17 -0.09
N ALA A 129 -4.54 8.44 -0.07
CA ALA A 129 -3.18 8.92 -0.09
C ALA A 129 -2.92 9.80 1.12
N CYS A 130 -2.08 9.35 2.03
CA CYS A 130 -1.59 10.13 3.15
C CYS A 130 -0.35 10.91 2.71
N ILE A 131 -0.52 12.23 2.59
CA ILE A 131 0.54 13.17 2.13
C ILE A 131 1.41 13.62 3.31
N THR A 132 0.83 13.64 4.51
CA THR A 132 1.55 13.87 5.77
C THR A 132 1.11 12.84 6.80
N ALA A 133 1.80 12.80 7.95
CA ALA A 133 1.41 11.93 9.06
C ALA A 133 0.01 12.24 9.62
N VAL A 134 -0.53 13.44 9.37
CA VAL A 134 -1.81 13.93 9.92
C VAL A 134 -2.87 14.28 8.87
N GLN A 135 -2.58 14.08 7.57
CA GLN A 135 -3.50 14.42 6.48
C GLN A 135 -3.49 13.35 5.39
N CYS A 136 -4.68 12.78 5.15
CA CYS A 136 -4.94 11.87 4.05
C CYS A 136 -6.06 12.41 3.16
N TRP A 137 -6.01 12.02 1.88
CA TRP A 137 -6.99 12.37 0.87
C TRP A 137 -7.48 11.10 0.17
N GLN A 138 -8.78 11.01 -0.05
CA GLN A 138 -9.36 10.04 -0.94
C GLN A 138 -9.14 10.53 -2.38
N MET A 139 -8.50 9.68 -3.18
CA MET A 139 -8.30 9.91 -4.59
C MET A 139 -9.59 9.55 -5.36
N PRO A 140 -9.94 10.31 -6.41
CA PRO A 140 -11.07 10.01 -7.27
C PRO A 140 -10.92 8.70 -8.04
#